data_AF-B0XKV9-F1
#
_entry.id   AF-B0XKV9-F1
#
_cell.length_a   1.000
_cell.length_b   1.000
_cell.length_c   1.000
_cell.angle_alpha   90.00
_cell.angle_beta   90.00
_cell.angle_gamma   90.00
#
_symmetry.space_group_name_H-M   'P 1'
#
loop_
_entity.id
_entity.type
_entity.pdbx_description
1 polymer ?
#
loop_
_entity_poly.entity_id
_entity_poly.type
_entity_poly.pdbx_seq_one_letter_code
_entity_poly.pdbx_strand_id
1 'polypeptide(L)'
;MKPFERVLLIFCAIVQRSSTFNADTLERTLVAIEYLISVKPGAFSCVFYDVAPQYPHDNILDAILKSPRLDHVAKYVVDGSERNNVYKLPWNPSLLLLHTGNNVSHLESFDVIVDMFYFMFLFDPATKMLVFVDELYTPAMIQMQGHVYYASFNYFVYIGDTSKDVYQCNGVYCWNRPREQHPMYLFSYCRRSMQGRNITYIKNERVLTFAWNSKWLNETARYLNTTTVEYPHNCEASDEAYQQCYQDHAAGNGADILLLYMTFDIPDASGIKLYEDLEHNPQFVVDSVLKRFVAQGTRTEFHETRPGAAVYWNSDYVDVFKDVAIVKSKKRPPNACRGYKTRL
;
A
#
# COMPACT_ATOMS: atom_id res chain seq x y z
N MET A 1 -23.25 73.68 -9.03
CA MET A 1 -22.80 72.61 -8.11
C MET A 1 -23.14 71.27 -8.74
N LYS A 2 -22.14 70.45 -9.08
CA LYS A 2 -22.32 69.08 -9.59
C LYS A 2 -21.74 68.10 -8.57
N PRO A 3 -22.41 66.99 -8.23
CA PRO A 3 -21.86 66.00 -7.32
C PRO A 3 -20.80 65.15 -8.04
N PHE A 4 -19.68 64.94 -7.37
CA PHE A 4 -18.57 64.11 -7.80
C PHE A 4 -18.91 62.65 -7.46
N GLU A 5 -19.22 61.83 -8.47
CA GLU A 5 -19.30 60.37 -8.34
C GLU A 5 -17.88 59.82 -8.10
N ARG A 6 -17.60 59.41 -6.86
CA ARG A 6 -16.41 58.63 -6.53
C ARG A 6 -16.69 57.16 -6.84
N VAL A 7 -16.28 56.72 -8.03
CA VAL A 7 -16.16 55.30 -8.36
C VAL A 7 -15.05 54.71 -7.50
N LEU A 8 -15.43 54.02 -6.42
CA LEU A 8 -14.52 53.25 -5.58
C LEU A 8 -14.15 51.97 -6.36
N LEU A 9 -13.09 52.05 -7.16
CA LEU A 9 -12.43 50.87 -7.71
C LEU A 9 -11.79 50.10 -6.55
N ILE A 10 -12.56 49.20 -5.94
CA ILE A 10 -12.01 48.15 -5.09
C ILE A 10 -11.17 47.27 -6.01
N PHE A 11 -9.88 47.56 -6.09
CA PHE A 11 -8.90 46.57 -6.47
C PHE A 11 -9.00 45.46 -5.42
N CYS A 12 -9.82 44.45 -5.69
CA CYS A 12 -9.59 43.13 -5.13
C CYS A 12 -8.17 42.79 -5.58
N ALA A 13 -7.19 43.06 -4.72
CA ALA A 13 -5.94 42.34 -4.75
C ALA A 13 -6.37 40.88 -4.70
N ILE A 14 -6.41 40.25 -5.88
CA ILE A 14 -6.53 38.81 -6.02
C ILE A 14 -5.28 38.34 -5.29
N VAL A 15 -5.44 38.02 -4.01
CA VAL A 15 -4.48 37.24 -3.28
C VAL A 15 -4.46 35.94 -4.06
N GLN A 16 -3.54 35.87 -5.03
CA GLN A 16 -3.17 34.64 -5.68
C GLN A 16 -2.63 33.80 -4.53
N ARG A 17 -3.51 33.02 -3.89
CA ARG A 17 -3.10 31.91 -3.06
C ARG A 17 -2.23 31.09 -4.00
N SER A 18 -0.93 31.15 -3.79
CA SER A 18 0.02 30.26 -4.45
C SER A 18 -0.54 28.85 -4.29
N SER A 19 -0.82 28.18 -5.40
CA SER A 19 -1.31 26.81 -5.36
C SER A 19 -0.32 25.98 -4.55
N THR A 20 -0.83 25.17 -3.62
CA THR A 20 -0.01 24.27 -2.78
C THR A 20 0.62 23.14 -3.59
N PHE A 21 0.26 22.99 -4.86
CA PHE A 21 0.71 21.95 -5.76
C PHE A 21 1.31 22.51 -7.06
N ASN A 22 2.03 21.65 -7.76
CA ASN A 22 2.72 21.94 -9.02
C ASN A 22 1.79 21.77 -10.24
N ALA A 23 1.74 22.76 -11.14
CA ALA A 23 0.91 22.72 -12.34
C ALA A 23 1.28 21.55 -13.28
N ASP A 24 2.55 21.17 -13.37
CA ASP A 24 2.98 20.03 -14.20
C ASP A 24 2.49 18.70 -13.62
N THR A 25 2.43 18.61 -12.28
CA THR A 25 1.88 17.43 -11.58
C THR A 25 0.39 17.29 -11.87
N LEU A 26 -0.35 18.40 -11.85
CA LEU A 26 -1.77 18.42 -12.26
C LEU A 26 -1.93 17.97 -13.71
N GLU A 27 -1.20 18.57 -14.64
CA GLU A 27 -1.30 18.24 -16.07
C GLU A 27 -0.99 16.76 -16.32
N ARG A 28 0.09 16.24 -15.75
CA ARG A 28 0.45 14.83 -15.87
C ARG A 28 -0.64 13.92 -15.32
N THR A 29 -1.23 14.26 -14.19
CA THR A 29 -2.31 13.49 -13.59
C THR A 29 -3.54 13.46 -14.51
N LEU A 30 -3.92 14.61 -15.07
CA LEU A 30 -5.06 14.69 -16.01
C LEU A 30 -4.81 13.84 -17.26
N VAL A 31 -3.63 13.93 -17.87
CA VAL A 31 -3.23 13.09 -19.01
C VAL A 31 -3.26 11.60 -18.66
N ALA A 32 -2.83 11.24 -17.44
CA ALA A 32 -2.89 9.85 -17.00
C ALA A 32 -4.33 9.34 -16.84
N ILE A 33 -5.22 10.16 -16.29
CA ILE A 33 -6.65 9.83 -16.15
C ILE A 33 -7.30 9.68 -17.52
N GLU A 34 -7.08 10.60 -18.44
CA GLU A 34 -7.61 10.54 -19.81
C GLU A 34 -7.13 9.30 -20.56
N TYR A 35 -5.84 8.97 -20.43
CA TYR A 35 -5.33 7.72 -20.98
C TYR A 35 -6.08 6.51 -20.40
N LEU A 36 -6.26 6.45 -19.08
CA LEU A 36 -7.00 5.36 -18.43
C LEU A 36 -8.47 5.29 -18.89
N ILE A 37 -9.12 6.43 -19.14
CA ILE A 37 -10.47 6.50 -19.72
C ILE A 37 -10.46 5.90 -21.12
N SER A 38 -9.47 6.27 -21.95
CA SER A 38 -9.41 5.82 -23.34
C SER A 38 -9.22 4.30 -23.50
N VAL A 39 -8.55 3.65 -22.54
CA VAL A 39 -8.26 2.21 -22.60
C VAL A 39 -9.20 1.34 -21.76
N LYS A 40 -9.97 1.93 -20.82
CA LYS A 40 -10.88 1.16 -19.97
C LYS A 40 -12.25 1.05 -20.66
N PRO A 41 -12.75 -0.17 -20.93
CA PRO A 41 -14.10 -0.33 -21.44
C PRO A 41 -15.15 0.03 -20.37
N GLY A 42 -16.23 0.69 -20.79
CA GLY A 42 -17.38 0.99 -19.95
C GLY A 42 -17.27 2.30 -19.17
N ALA A 43 -18.03 2.41 -18.08
CA ALA A 43 -18.05 3.63 -17.26
C ALA A 43 -16.75 3.79 -16.47
N PHE A 44 -16.16 4.98 -16.56
CA PHE A 44 -15.00 5.37 -15.77
C PHE A 44 -15.44 6.12 -14.51
N SER A 45 -14.85 5.74 -13.38
CA SER A 45 -15.19 6.30 -12.07
C SER A 45 -13.95 6.47 -11.20
N CYS A 46 -13.89 7.60 -10.49
CA CYS A 46 -12.80 7.94 -9.59
C CYS A 46 -13.33 8.10 -8.17
N VAL A 47 -12.57 7.61 -7.19
CA VAL A 47 -12.77 7.97 -5.78
C VAL A 47 -11.62 8.87 -5.35
N PHE A 48 -11.96 10.04 -4.83
CA PHE A 48 -11.07 11.03 -4.29
C PHE A 48 -11.16 10.96 -2.78
N TYR A 49 -10.02 10.72 -2.13
CA TYR A 49 -9.92 10.63 -0.69
C TYR A 49 -8.85 11.58 -0.16
N ASP A 50 -9.29 12.57 0.60
CA ASP A 50 -8.40 13.52 1.24
C ASP A 50 -8.25 13.16 2.72
N VAL A 51 -7.06 12.71 3.11
CA VAL A 51 -6.80 12.26 4.48
C VAL A 51 -6.82 13.41 5.47
N ALA A 52 -6.57 14.65 5.04
CA ALA A 52 -6.42 15.81 5.91
C ALA A 52 -7.76 16.55 6.13
N PRO A 53 -8.43 16.42 7.29
CA PRO A 53 -9.73 17.02 7.54
C PRO A 53 -9.67 18.53 7.82
N GLN A 54 -8.47 19.08 8.03
CA GLN A 54 -8.27 20.47 8.46
C GLN A 54 -8.48 21.46 7.30
N TYR A 55 -8.12 21.04 6.08
CA TYR A 55 -8.26 21.83 4.85
C TYR A 55 -8.66 20.88 3.71
N PRO A 56 -9.88 20.30 3.78
CA PRO A 56 -10.31 19.32 2.81
C PRO A 56 -10.29 19.97 1.43
N HIS A 57 -9.59 19.33 0.50
CA HIS A 57 -9.50 19.74 -0.88
C HIS A 57 -8.88 21.14 -1.09
N ASP A 58 -8.05 21.67 -0.17
CA ASP A 58 -7.16 22.81 -0.49
C ASP A 58 -5.82 22.30 -1.06
N ASN A 59 -5.91 21.43 -2.06
CA ASN A 59 -4.78 20.70 -2.65
C ASN A 59 -5.05 20.28 -4.10
N ILE A 60 -4.16 19.44 -4.65
CA ILE A 60 -4.24 18.99 -6.04
C ILE A 60 -5.55 18.27 -6.38
N LEU A 61 -6.20 17.60 -5.41
CA LEU A 61 -7.46 16.89 -5.68
C LEU A 61 -8.56 17.84 -6.12
N ASP A 62 -8.67 19.03 -5.53
CA ASP A 62 -9.65 20.04 -5.92
C ASP A 62 -9.43 20.55 -7.34
N ALA A 63 -8.18 20.77 -7.71
CA ALA A 63 -7.83 21.18 -9.07
C ALA A 63 -8.19 20.09 -10.09
N ILE A 64 -8.00 18.81 -9.75
CA ILE A 64 -8.44 17.68 -10.58
C ILE A 64 -9.97 17.63 -10.64
N LEU A 65 -10.67 17.78 -9.50
CA LEU A 65 -12.14 17.75 -9.41
C LEU A 65 -12.80 18.84 -10.26
N LYS A 66 -12.22 20.05 -10.28
CA LYS A 66 -12.68 21.22 -11.04
C LYS A 66 -12.27 21.22 -12.50
N SER A 67 -11.43 20.27 -12.93
CA SER A 67 -10.96 20.22 -14.31
C SER A 67 -12.10 19.84 -15.27
N PRO A 68 -12.43 20.69 -16.26
CA PRO A 68 -13.50 20.40 -17.22
C PRO A 68 -13.19 19.18 -18.10
N ARG A 69 -11.91 18.81 -18.22
CA ARG A 69 -11.46 17.60 -18.91
C ARG A 69 -12.08 16.32 -18.33
N LEU A 70 -12.50 16.37 -17.06
CA LEU A 70 -13.07 15.24 -16.35
C LEU A 70 -14.58 15.38 -16.09
N ASP A 71 -15.29 16.29 -16.75
CA ASP A 71 -16.74 16.52 -16.52
C ASP A 71 -17.61 15.28 -16.75
N HIS A 72 -17.19 14.41 -17.67
CA HIS A 72 -17.87 13.17 -18.02
C HIS A 72 -17.54 11.99 -17.10
N VAL A 73 -16.63 12.17 -16.14
CA VAL A 73 -16.19 11.12 -15.21
C VAL A 73 -17.08 11.12 -13.97
N ALA A 74 -17.50 9.94 -13.51
CA ALA A 74 -18.17 9.80 -12.22
C ALA A 74 -17.16 10.01 -11.07
N LYS A 75 -17.39 11.02 -10.24
CA LYS A 75 -16.49 11.41 -9.14
C LYS A 75 -17.17 11.12 -7.80
N TYR A 76 -16.51 10.36 -6.93
CA TYR A 76 -16.91 10.15 -5.55
C TYR A 76 -15.88 10.82 -4.66
N VAL A 77 -16.31 11.72 -3.79
CA VAL A 77 -15.43 12.54 -2.96
C VAL A 77 -15.68 12.20 -1.50
N VAL A 78 -14.61 11.97 -0.76
CA VAL A 78 -14.64 11.57 0.65
C VAL A 78 -13.54 12.27 1.40
N ASP A 79 -13.93 12.92 2.49
CA ASP A 79 -12.98 13.48 3.45
C ASP A 79 -12.58 12.42 4.48
N GLY A 80 -11.36 12.55 5.01
CA GLY A 80 -10.79 11.65 6.02
C GLY A 80 -11.65 11.48 7.27
N SER A 81 -12.52 12.45 7.57
CA SER A 81 -13.45 12.43 8.71
C SER A 81 -14.80 11.75 8.43
N GLU A 82 -15.13 11.42 7.17
CA GLU A 82 -16.47 10.94 6.78
C GLU A 82 -16.64 9.42 6.79
N ARG A 83 -16.42 8.76 7.94
CA ARG A 83 -16.60 7.29 8.11
C ARG A 83 -17.98 6.79 7.66
N ASN A 84 -19.02 7.62 7.80
CA ASN A 84 -20.39 7.22 7.49
C ASN A 84 -20.75 7.28 6.00
N ASN A 85 -19.84 7.71 5.12
CA ASN A 85 -20.11 7.75 3.68
C ASN A 85 -19.28 6.74 2.89
N VAL A 86 -18.19 6.23 3.46
CA VAL A 86 -17.27 5.27 2.79
C VAL A 86 -17.98 4.00 2.31
N TYR A 87 -18.99 3.51 3.03
CA TYR A 87 -19.70 2.29 2.63
C TYR A 87 -20.56 2.47 1.38
N LYS A 88 -20.89 3.71 0.98
CA LYS A 88 -21.65 4.00 -0.25
C LYS A 88 -20.78 4.01 -1.51
N LEU A 89 -19.46 3.96 -1.34
CA LEU A 89 -18.50 3.98 -2.45
C LEU A 89 -18.54 2.69 -3.28
N PRO A 90 -18.28 2.78 -4.59
CA PRO A 90 -18.15 1.61 -5.44
C PRO A 90 -16.98 0.74 -4.97
N TRP A 91 -17.18 -0.58 -4.92
CA TRP A 91 -16.14 -1.54 -4.52
C TRP A 91 -14.98 -1.61 -5.54
N ASN A 92 -15.25 -1.39 -6.82
CA ASN A 92 -14.26 -1.49 -7.90
C ASN A 92 -14.28 -0.22 -8.78
N PRO A 93 -13.84 0.92 -8.24
CA PRO A 93 -13.70 2.12 -9.05
C PRO A 93 -12.59 1.93 -10.08
N SER A 94 -12.50 2.85 -11.04
CA SER A 94 -11.47 2.79 -12.07
C SER A 94 -10.12 3.29 -11.58
N LEU A 95 -10.15 4.25 -10.66
CA LEU A 95 -8.98 4.89 -10.09
C LEU A 95 -9.31 5.38 -8.67
N LEU A 96 -8.38 5.17 -7.74
CA LEU A 96 -8.35 5.83 -6.44
C LEU A 96 -7.33 6.97 -6.51
N LEU A 97 -7.71 8.15 -6.04
CA LEU A 97 -6.83 9.29 -5.85
C LEU A 97 -6.82 9.63 -4.38
N LEU A 98 -5.65 9.53 -3.75
CA LEU A 98 -5.48 9.75 -2.32
C LEU A 98 -4.50 10.89 -2.11
N HIS A 99 -4.85 11.86 -1.27
CA HIS A 99 -3.93 12.90 -0.83
C HIS A 99 -3.67 12.76 0.65
N THR A 100 -2.40 12.67 1.05
CA THR A 100 -2.02 12.37 2.44
C THR A 100 -2.10 13.59 3.36
N GLY A 101 -2.16 14.79 2.80
CA GLY A 101 -2.00 16.03 3.55
C GLY A 101 -0.54 16.35 3.86
N ASN A 102 -0.33 17.53 4.43
CA ASN A 102 1.01 18.10 4.69
C ASN A 102 1.47 17.92 6.14
N ASN A 103 0.69 17.22 6.97
CA ASN A 103 0.97 17.07 8.40
C ASN A 103 1.22 15.60 8.75
N VAL A 104 2.50 15.24 8.90
CA VAL A 104 2.92 13.86 9.25
C VAL A 104 2.31 13.41 10.56
N SER A 105 2.26 14.27 11.58
CA SER A 105 1.72 13.91 12.90
C SER A 105 0.23 13.56 12.84
N HIS A 106 -0.50 14.10 11.86
CA HIS A 106 -1.89 13.71 11.61
C HIS A 106 -1.99 12.30 11.05
N LEU A 107 -1.10 11.92 10.12
CA LEU A 107 -1.04 10.56 9.55
C LEU A 107 -0.65 9.50 10.58
N GLU A 108 0.09 9.89 11.61
CA GLU A 108 0.48 8.99 12.72
C GLU A 108 -0.61 8.85 13.79
N SER A 109 -1.67 9.66 13.73
CA SER A 109 -2.76 9.56 14.70
C SER A 109 -3.54 8.26 14.50
N PHE A 110 -3.83 7.59 15.62
CA PHE A 110 -4.51 6.28 15.60
C PHE A 110 -5.84 6.31 14.85
N ASP A 111 -6.64 7.37 15.03
CA ASP A 111 -7.94 7.51 14.35
C ASP A 111 -7.78 7.58 12.83
N VAL A 112 -6.79 8.32 12.34
CA VAL A 112 -6.50 8.45 10.90
C VAL A 112 -5.98 7.15 10.33
N ILE A 113 -5.09 6.46 11.04
CA ILE A 113 -4.59 5.14 10.66
C ILE A 113 -5.76 4.17 10.49
N VAL A 114 -6.65 4.11 11.48
CA VAL A 114 -7.84 3.25 11.45
C VAL A 114 -8.76 3.62 10.29
N ASP A 115 -8.98 4.91 10.02
CA ASP A 115 -9.84 5.38 8.93
C ASP A 115 -9.29 5.06 7.56
N MET A 116 -7.99 5.28 7.36
CA MET A 116 -7.30 4.90 6.14
C MET A 116 -7.37 3.39 5.92
N PHE A 117 -7.16 2.59 6.97
CA PHE A 117 -7.31 1.14 6.88
C PHE A 117 -8.72 0.77 6.43
N TYR A 118 -9.76 1.23 7.14
CA TYR A 118 -11.13 0.93 6.76
C TYR A 118 -11.44 1.36 5.33
N PHE A 119 -11.04 2.58 4.93
CA PHE A 119 -11.23 3.08 3.58
C PHE A 119 -10.58 2.16 2.54
N MET A 120 -9.29 1.83 2.71
CA MET A 120 -8.54 1.03 1.74
C MET A 120 -9.06 -0.39 1.58
N PHE A 121 -9.51 -1.00 2.68
CA PHE A 121 -10.05 -2.36 2.65
C PHE A 121 -11.41 -2.47 1.93
N LEU A 122 -12.06 -1.36 1.57
CA LEU A 122 -13.32 -1.35 0.82
C LEU A 122 -13.16 -1.61 -0.67
N PHE A 123 -11.93 -1.59 -1.19
CA PHE A 123 -11.69 -1.64 -2.63
C PHE A 123 -11.04 -2.95 -3.07
N ASP A 124 -11.22 -3.27 -4.34
CA ASP A 124 -10.50 -4.35 -4.99
C ASP A 124 -8.99 -4.02 -5.04
N PRO A 125 -8.08 -4.89 -4.55
CA PRO A 125 -6.63 -4.66 -4.62
C PRO A 125 -6.05 -4.59 -6.05
N ALA A 126 -6.83 -4.93 -7.08
CA ALA A 126 -6.50 -4.70 -8.48
C ALA A 126 -6.85 -3.29 -8.97
N THR A 127 -7.52 -2.47 -8.15
CA THR A 127 -7.80 -1.06 -8.45
C THR A 127 -6.51 -0.27 -8.52
N LYS A 128 -6.42 0.63 -9.50
CA LYS A 128 -5.28 1.55 -9.66
C LYS A 128 -5.36 2.67 -8.61
N MET A 129 -4.24 3.04 -8.00
CA MET A 129 -4.18 4.08 -6.99
C MET A 129 -3.08 5.13 -7.30
N LEU A 130 -3.45 6.40 -7.29
CA LEU A 130 -2.51 7.52 -7.26
C LEU A 130 -2.49 8.08 -5.85
N VAL A 131 -1.29 8.21 -5.30
CA VAL A 131 -1.08 8.74 -3.96
C VAL A 131 -0.26 10.01 -4.07
N PHE A 132 -0.87 11.12 -3.68
CA PHE A 132 -0.24 12.43 -3.59
C PHE A 132 0.36 12.58 -2.20
N VAL A 133 1.68 12.75 -2.16
CA VAL A 133 2.46 12.85 -0.94
C VAL A 133 3.55 13.91 -1.13
N ASP A 134 3.74 14.78 -0.15
CA ASP A 134 4.84 15.72 -0.18
C ASP A 134 6.16 15.01 0.17
N GLU A 135 7.09 14.99 -0.79
CA GLU A 135 8.38 14.28 -0.69
C GLU A 135 9.30 14.82 0.38
N LEU A 136 9.09 16.06 0.84
CA LEU A 136 9.81 16.59 1.99
C LEU A 136 9.55 15.78 3.27
N TYR A 137 8.54 14.90 3.26
CA TYR A 137 8.12 14.08 4.37
C TYR A 137 8.26 12.58 4.07
N THR A 138 9.51 12.10 3.98
CA THR A 138 9.85 10.67 3.93
C THR A 138 9.02 9.79 4.91
N PRO A 139 8.76 10.22 6.17
CA PRO A 139 7.94 9.43 7.08
C PRO A 139 6.49 9.23 6.60
N ALA A 140 5.86 10.26 6.00
CA ALA A 140 4.50 10.14 5.46
C ALA A 140 4.43 9.13 4.32
N MET A 141 5.42 9.16 3.41
CA MET A 141 5.51 8.18 2.33
C MET A 141 5.69 6.75 2.88
N ILE A 142 6.54 6.56 3.89
CA ILE A 142 6.76 5.24 4.52
C ILE A 142 5.48 4.72 5.20
N GLN A 143 4.79 5.56 5.97
CA GLN A 143 3.52 5.18 6.61
C GLN A 143 2.46 4.81 5.57
N MET A 144 2.32 5.66 4.55
CA MET A 144 1.39 5.44 3.46
C MET A 144 1.74 4.17 2.68
N GLN A 145 3.02 3.90 2.48
CA GLN A 145 3.50 2.64 1.93
C GLN A 145 3.00 1.46 2.76
N GLY A 146 3.21 1.47 4.08
CA GLY A 146 2.70 0.46 5.00
C GLY A 146 1.21 0.15 4.80
N HIS A 147 0.35 1.18 4.79
CA HIS A 147 -1.10 1.00 4.60
C HIS A 147 -1.47 0.45 3.22
N VAL A 148 -0.85 0.94 2.14
CA VAL A 148 -1.11 0.45 0.77
C VAL A 148 -0.71 -1.03 0.64
N TYR A 149 0.44 -1.41 1.21
CA TYR A 149 0.88 -2.81 1.22
C TYR A 149 -0.11 -3.68 1.98
N TYR A 150 -0.53 -3.22 3.14
CA TYR A 150 -1.43 -3.95 4.01
C TYR A 150 -2.80 -4.21 3.37
N ALA A 151 -3.34 -3.20 2.69
CA ALA A 151 -4.55 -3.32 1.88
C ALA A 151 -4.37 -4.15 0.60
N SER A 152 -3.17 -4.67 0.35
CA SER A 152 -2.83 -5.59 -0.74
C SER A 152 -2.86 -5.00 -2.15
N PHE A 153 -2.84 -3.66 -2.30
CA PHE A 153 -2.87 -3.04 -3.63
C PHE A 153 -1.65 -3.43 -4.47
N ASN A 154 -1.90 -3.66 -5.76
CA ASN A 154 -0.90 -4.12 -6.72
C ASN A 154 -0.47 -3.05 -7.72
N TYR A 155 -1.30 -2.02 -7.92
CA TYR A 155 -1.12 -0.99 -8.94
C TYR A 155 -1.21 0.39 -8.29
N PHE A 156 -0.09 0.89 -7.79
CA PHE A 156 -0.06 2.20 -7.16
C PHE A 156 1.21 2.96 -7.47
N VAL A 157 1.08 4.28 -7.45
CA VAL A 157 2.14 5.24 -7.75
C VAL A 157 2.02 6.39 -6.76
N TYR A 158 3.16 6.81 -6.22
CA TYR A 158 3.28 8.05 -5.47
C TYR A 158 3.68 9.17 -6.42
N ILE A 159 3.06 10.32 -6.27
CA ILE A 159 3.39 11.52 -7.03
C ILE A 159 3.64 12.64 -6.03
N GLY A 160 4.79 13.28 -6.15
CA GLY A 160 5.12 14.45 -5.37
C GLY A 160 4.31 15.66 -5.80
N ASP A 161 3.57 16.25 -4.86
CA ASP A 161 2.72 17.41 -5.13
C ASP A 161 3.53 18.64 -5.54
N THR A 162 4.75 18.77 -5.03
CA THR A 162 5.63 19.95 -5.23
C THR A 162 6.85 19.64 -6.12
N SER A 163 7.50 18.50 -5.91
CA SER A 163 8.76 18.03 -6.54
C SER A 163 8.62 17.61 -8.02
N LYS A 164 7.41 17.19 -8.43
CA LYS A 164 7.10 16.52 -9.72
C LYS A 164 7.67 15.11 -9.86
N ASP A 165 8.30 14.56 -8.83
CA ASP A 165 8.85 13.20 -8.92
C ASP A 165 7.75 12.16 -8.72
N VAL A 166 8.00 10.97 -9.25
CA VAL A 166 7.01 9.90 -9.34
C VAL A 166 7.68 8.66 -8.82
N TYR A 167 7.17 8.06 -7.76
CA TYR A 167 7.71 6.83 -7.21
C TYR A 167 6.78 5.66 -7.42
N GLN A 168 7.40 4.53 -7.72
CA GLN A 168 6.73 3.25 -7.66
C GLN A 168 7.49 2.37 -6.69
N CYS A 169 6.78 1.79 -5.72
CA CYS A 169 7.38 0.96 -4.70
C CYS A 169 6.91 -0.48 -4.83
N ASN A 170 7.75 -1.47 -4.52
CA ASN A 170 7.37 -2.90 -4.45
C ASN A 170 7.34 -3.50 -3.04
N GLY A 171 7.60 -2.68 -2.02
CA GLY A 171 7.53 -3.04 -0.59
C GLY A 171 8.91 -3.15 0.02
N VAL A 172 9.90 -3.41 -0.83
CA VAL A 172 11.31 -3.45 -0.48
C VAL A 172 12.00 -2.14 -0.87
N TYR A 173 11.65 -1.61 -2.04
CA TYR A 173 12.29 -0.42 -2.58
C TYR A 173 11.31 0.44 -3.38
N CYS A 174 11.63 1.73 -3.47
CA CYS A 174 10.92 2.73 -4.27
C CYS A 174 11.83 3.25 -5.37
N TRP A 175 11.40 3.14 -6.63
CA TRP A 175 12.12 3.69 -7.77
C TRP A 175 11.54 5.05 -8.15
N ASN A 176 12.40 6.04 -8.32
CA ASN A 176 12.04 7.26 -9.01
C ASN A 176 11.85 6.96 -10.50
N ARG A 177 10.66 7.24 -11.02
CA ARG A 177 10.28 7.04 -12.41
C ARG A 177 10.67 8.27 -13.25
N PRO A 178 11.04 8.07 -14.53
CA PRO A 178 11.27 9.19 -15.43
C PRO A 178 10.07 10.12 -15.48
N ARG A 179 10.31 11.43 -15.41
CA ARG A 179 9.26 12.46 -15.45
C ARG A 179 8.38 12.39 -16.70
N GLU A 180 8.96 11.98 -17.83
CA GLU A 180 8.27 11.92 -19.14
C GLU A 180 7.82 10.49 -19.49
N GLN A 181 7.42 9.70 -18.50
CA GLN A 181 6.92 8.37 -18.77
C GLN A 181 5.52 8.41 -19.40
N HIS A 182 5.34 7.65 -20.49
CA HIS A 182 4.03 7.50 -21.11
C HIS A 182 3.01 6.91 -20.10
N PRO A 183 1.78 7.46 -20.01
CA PRO A 183 0.77 7.04 -19.01
C PRO A 183 0.48 5.54 -18.93
N MET A 184 0.63 4.83 -20.05
CA MET A 184 0.50 3.36 -20.12
C MET A 184 1.35 2.63 -19.08
N TYR A 185 2.53 3.16 -18.74
CA TYR A 185 3.48 2.50 -17.86
C TYR A 185 3.41 3.00 -16.42
N LEU A 186 2.52 3.95 -16.12
CA LEU A 186 2.38 4.52 -14.78
C LEU A 186 1.96 3.41 -13.79
N PHE A 187 0.93 2.64 -14.15
CA PHE A 187 0.38 1.59 -13.29
C PHE A 187 0.87 0.20 -13.69
N SER A 188 2.16 -0.09 -13.50
CA SER A 188 2.64 -1.48 -13.55
C SER A 188 2.37 -2.24 -12.26
N TYR A 189 2.35 -3.58 -12.34
CA TYR A 189 2.21 -4.45 -11.18
C TYR A 189 3.47 -4.30 -10.29
N CYS A 190 3.37 -3.53 -9.20
CA CYS A 190 4.55 -3.11 -8.46
C CYS A 190 5.19 -4.28 -7.70
N ARG A 191 4.40 -5.19 -7.15
CA ARG A 191 4.87 -6.28 -6.28
C ARG A 191 5.77 -7.32 -6.96
N ARG A 192 5.72 -7.46 -8.29
CA ARG A 192 6.60 -8.37 -9.06
C ARG A 192 7.75 -7.67 -9.75
N SER A 193 7.74 -6.34 -9.78
CA SER A 193 8.81 -5.62 -10.46
C SER A 193 9.96 -5.44 -9.49
N MET A 194 11.09 -6.09 -9.76
CA MET A 194 12.35 -5.83 -9.07
C MET A 194 13.28 -4.92 -9.89
N GLN A 195 12.89 -4.58 -11.13
CA GLN A 195 13.67 -3.76 -12.08
C GLN A 195 15.14 -4.20 -12.21
N GLY A 196 15.41 -5.50 -12.15
CA GLY A 196 16.77 -6.06 -12.22
C GLY A 196 17.58 -5.94 -10.92
N ARG A 197 17.01 -5.43 -9.82
CA ARG A 197 17.63 -5.45 -8.49
C ARG A 197 17.61 -6.85 -7.92
N ASN A 198 18.76 -7.33 -7.48
CA ASN A 198 18.89 -8.61 -6.79
C ASN A 198 18.32 -8.55 -5.37
N ILE A 199 17.76 -9.65 -4.88
CA ILE A 199 17.43 -9.82 -3.47
C ILE A 199 18.72 -10.11 -2.73
N THR A 200 19.17 -9.17 -1.92
CA THR A 200 20.35 -9.33 -1.09
C THR A 200 19.98 -9.95 0.24
N TYR A 201 20.74 -10.95 0.69
CA TYR A 201 20.47 -11.62 1.96
C TYR A 201 21.74 -11.90 2.73
N ILE A 202 21.65 -11.93 4.06
CA ILE A 202 22.75 -12.37 4.93
C ILE A 202 22.43 -13.76 5.47
N LYS A 203 23.40 -14.67 5.40
CA LYS A 203 23.27 -16.06 5.82
C LYS A 203 23.87 -16.27 7.21
N ASN A 204 23.25 -17.10 8.04
CA ASN A 204 23.88 -17.58 9.27
C ASN A 204 24.27 -19.05 9.08
N GLU A 205 25.56 -19.30 8.83
CA GLU A 205 26.05 -20.66 8.54
C GLU A 205 25.88 -21.65 9.69
N ARG A 206 25.67 -21.18 10.93
CA ARG A 206 25.52 -22.06 12.10
C ARG A 206 24.12 -22.65 12.24
N VAL A 207 23.09 -22.04 11.64
CA VAL A 207 21.72 -22.54 11.76
C VAL A 207 21.50 -23.60 10.67
N LEU A 208 21.42 -24.87 11.05
CA LEU A 208 21.35 -26.00 10.10
C LEU A 208 20.08 -26.03 9.22
N THR A 209 19.06 -25.21 9.50
CA THR A 209 17.79 -25.12 8.73
C THR A 209 17.91 -24.32 7.41
N PHE A 210 19.10 -23.88 7.03
CA PHE A 210 19.31 -22.92 5.92
C PHE A 210 19.10 -23.44 4.50
N ALA A 211 19.09 -24.75 4.27
CA ALA A 211 18.80 -25.31 2.95
C ALA A 211 17.38 -24.95 2.47
N TRP A 212 16.40 -24.86 3.38
CA TRP A 212 15.03 -24.49 3.02
C TRP A 212 14.90 -22.98 2.75
N ASN A 213 15.63 -22.16 3.50
CA ASN A 213 15.61 -20.69 3.34
C ASN A 213 16.21 -20.26 2.00
N SER A 214 17.32 -20.87 1.59
CA SER A 214 17.94 -20.59 0.28
C SER A 214 17.06 -21.04 -0.89
N LYS A 215 16.40 -22.20 -0.79
CA LYS A 215 15.42 -22.65 -1.78
C LYS A 215 14.25 -21.67 -1.87
N TRP A 216 13.66 -21.28 -0.74
CA TRP A 216 12.56 -20.32 -0.70
C TRP A 216 12.96 -18.97 -1.30
N LEU A 217 14.14 -18.45 -0.95
CA LEU A 217 14.66 -17.21 -1.52
C LEU A 217 14.83 -17.31 -3.03
N ASN A 218 15.38 -18.41 -3.53
CA ASN A 218 15.60 -18.61 -4.96
C ASN A 218 14.28 -18.74 -5.74
N GLU A 219 13.29 -19.45 -5.19
CA GLU A 219 11.95 -19.52 -5.78
C GLU A 219 11.23 -18.16 -5.75
N THR A 220 11.38 -17.41 -4.65
CA THR A 220 10.87 -16.04 -4.54
C THR A 220 11.52 -15.12 -5.56
N ALA A 221 12.84 -15.18 -5.72
CA ALA A 221 13.56 -14.42 -6.72
C ALA A 221 13.10 -14.77 -8.14
N ARG A 222 12.93 -16.07 -8.45
CA ARG A 222 12.37 -16.51 -9.74
C ARG A 222 10.96 -15.95 -9.96
N TYR A 223 10.09 -16.01 -8.95
CA TYR A 223 8.73 -15.46 -9.01
C TYR A 223 8.72 -13.95 -9.26
N LEU A 224 9.65 -13.22 -8.65
CA LEU A 224 9.85 -11.78 -8.80
C LEU A 224 10.72 -11.41 -10.02
N ASN A 225 11.07 -12.37 -10.87
CA ASN A 225 11.96 -12.22 -12.02
C ASN A 225 13.27 -11.49 -11.67
N THR A 226 13.94 -11.96 -10.62
CA THR A 226 15.22 -11.46 -10.13
C THR A 226 16.13 -12.61 -9.67
N THR A 227 17.32 -12.27 -9.18
CA THR A 227 18.27 -13.21 -8.59
C THR A 227 18.50 -12.89 -7.11
N THR A 228 19.01 -13.86 -6.37
CA THR A 228 19.45 -13.68 -4.99
C THR A 228 20.96 -13.48 -4.98
N VAL A 229 21.45 -12.62 -4.08
CA VAL A 229 22.88 -12.43 -3.86
C VAL A 229 23.13 -12.48 -2.36
N GLU A 230 24.00 -13.40 -1.93
CA GLU A 230 24.48 -13.42 -0.56
C GLU A 230 25.39 -12.22 -0.33
N TYR A 231 25.07 -11.44 0.69
CA TYR A 231 25.89 -10.32 1.10
C TYR A 231 27.00 -10.85 2.03
N PRO A 232 28.28 -10.75 1.64
CA PRO A 232 29.37 -11.24 2.46
C PRO A 232 29.46 -10.44 3.77
N HIS A 233 29.61 -11.14 4.89
CA HIS A 233 29.78 -10.54 6.21
C HIS A 233 30.86 -11.30 6.97
N ASN A 234 31.58 -10.59 7.84
CA ASN A 234 32.65 -11.15 8.66
C ASN A 234 32.21 -11.31 10.12
N CYS A 235 30.91 -11.50 10.36
CA CYS A 235 30.41 -11.66 11.72
C CYS A 235 30.87 -13.00 12.28
N GLU A 236 31.86 -12.95 13.18
CA GLU A 236 32.32 -14.11 13.92
C GLU A 236 31.19 -14.65 14.80
N ALA A 237 31.00 -15.96 14.75
CA ALA A 237 29.71 -16.52 15.08
C ALA A 237 29.48 -16.80 16.59
N SER A 238 30.32 -16.29 17.50
CA SER A 238 30.16 -16.46 18.95
C SER A 238 29.46 -15.26 19.62
N ASP A 239 28.28 -15.54 20.19
CA ASP A 239 27.52 -14.74 21.17
C ASP A 239 26.95 -13.38 20.70
N GLU A 240 26.50 -12.55 21.64
CA GLU A 240 25.79 -11.27 21.42
C GLU A 240 26.47 -10.34 20.40
N ALA A 241 27.80 -10.43 20.28
CA ALA A 241 28.59 -9.73 19.27
C ALA A 241 28.20 -10.11 17.83
N TYR A 242 27.77 -11.35 17.58
CA TYR A 242 27.25 -11.78 16.29
C TYR A 242 25.94 -11.08 15.96
N GLN A 243 25.00 -11.02 16.91
CA GLN A 243 23.71 -10.35 16.71
C GLN A 243 23.91 -8.85 16.44
N GLN A 244 24.77 -8.20 17.22
CA GLN A 244 25.09 -6.79 17.01
C GLN A 244 25.76 -6.56 15.65
N CYS A 245 26.83 -7.30 15.33
CA CYS A 245 27.50 -7.23 14.03
C CYS A 245 26.52 -7.41 12.87
N TYR A 246 25.63 -8.39 13.01
CA TYR A 246 24.66 -8.70 11.98
C TYR A 246 23.57 -7.63 11.85
N GLN A 247 23.10 -7.05 12.95
CA GLN A 247 22.21 -5.89 12.93
C GLN A 247 22.90 -4.65 12.33
N ASP A 248 24.17 -4.43 12.64
CA ASP A 248 24.96 -3.34 12.08
C ASP A 248 25.14 -3.52 10.56
N HIS A 249 25.38 -4.75 10.10
CA HIS A 249 25.40 -5.08 8.67
C HIS A 249 24.02 -4.89 8.01
N ALA A 250 22.94 -5.25 8.69
CA ALA A 250 21.58 -5.02 8.19
C ALA A 250 21.26 -3.53 8.03
N ALA A 251 21.58 -2.74 9.06
CA ALA A 251 21.32 -1.30 9.09
C ALA A 251 22.24 -0.51 8.16
N GLY A 252 23.51 -0.93 8.03
CA GLY A 252 24.54 -0.19 7.31
C GLY A 252 24.71 -0.55 5.83
N ASN A 253 24.43 -1.80 5.44
CA ASN A 253 24.82 -2.32 4.12
C ASN A 253 23.67 -2.66 3.16
N GLY A 254 22.42 -2.39 3.56
CA GLY A 254 21.27 -2.46 2.65
C GLY A 254 20.88 -3.89 2.23
N ALA A 255 21.18 -4.90 3.04
CA ALA A 255 20.66 -6.25 2.84
C ALA A 255 19.12 -6.25 2.91
N ASP A 256 18.45 -6.82 1.91
CA ASP A 256 17.00 -6.85 1.83
C ASP A 256 16.39 -7.82 2.86
N ILE A 257 17.07 -8.93 3.14
CA ILE A 257 16.55 -10.01 3.97
C ILE A 257 17.61 -10.51 4.96
N LEU A 258 17.19 -10.60 6.22
CA LEU A 258 17.96 -11.19 7.29
C LEU A 258 17.46 -12.60 7.60
N LEU A 259 18.27 -13.63 7.34
CA LEU A 259 17.88 -15.03 7.55
C LEU A 259 18.26 -15.58 8.93
N LEU A 260 18.46 -14.72 9.94
CA LEU A 260 19.04 -15.12 11.23
C LEU A 260 18.06 -15.96 12.06
N TYR A 261 16.80 -15.55 12.01
CA TYR A 261 15.64 -16.32 12.39
C TYR A 261 14.63 -16.05 11.29
N MET A 262 14.00 -17.05 10.67
CA MET A 262 12.68 -16.79 10.08
C MET A 262 11.67 -16.65 11.24
N THR A 263 11.91 -15.71 12.15
CA THR A 263 10.81 -14.94 12.70
C THR A 263 10.39 -14.07 11.52
N PHE A 264 9.27 -14.43 10.91
CA PHE A 264 8.65 -13.60 9.92
C PHE A 264 8.25 -12.28 10.59
N ASP A 265 9.17 -11.30 10.67
CA ASP A 265 8.82 -9.89 10.47
C ASP A 265 8.46 -9.74 8.99
N ILE A 266 7.46 -10.51 8.57
CA ILE A 266 6.55 -10.04 7.55
C ILE A 266 6.04 -8.75 8.19
N PRO A 267 6.29 -7.55 7.62
CA PRO A 267 5.50 -6.41 8.02
C PRO A 267 4.06 -6.92 7.92
N ASP A 268 3.25 -6.79 8.99
CA ASP A 268 1.87 -7.29 9.08
C ASP A 268 1.04 -7.00 7.79
N ALA A 269 1.55 -6.08 6.97
CA ALA A 269 1.15 -5.66 5.64
C ALA A 269 1.44 -6.58 4.41
N SER A 270 2.25 -7.65 4.44
CA SER A 270 2.65 -8.29 3.17
C SER A 270 1.51 -9.06 2.46
N GLY A 271 0.46 -9.44 3.18
CA GLY A 271 -0.62 -10.28 2.65
C GLY A 271 -0.15 -11.67 2.20
N ILE A 272 1.08 -12.07 2.55
CA ILE A 272 1.61 -13.40 2.28
C ILE A 272 0.89 -14.38 3.21
N LYS A 273 -0.01 -15.17 2.63
CA LYS A 273 -0.62 -16.32 3.30
C LYS A 273 0.31 -17.51 3.13
N LEU A 274 0.90 -17.96 4.22
CA LEU A 274 1.65 -19.21 4.24
C LEU A 274 0.62 -20.35 4.30
N TYR A 275 0.70 -21.24 3.33
CA TYR A 275 -0.07 -22.48 3.32
C TYR A 275 0.94 -23.60 3.58
N GLU A 276 0.81 -24.25 4.74
CA GLU A 276 1.58 -25.45 5.05
C GLU A 276 0.67 -26.67 4.88
N ASP A 277 1.17 -27.67 4.16
CA ASP A 277 0.48 -28.95 4.01
C ASP A 277 0.79 -29.81 5.23
N LEU A 278 -0.14 -29.78 6.20
CA LEU A 278 -0.01 -30.50 7.46
C LEU A 278 -0.21 -32.02 7.30
N GLU A 279 -0.81 -32.48 6.20
CA GLU A 279 -0.99 -33.91 5.92
C GLU A 279 0.35 -34.55 5.50
N HIS A 280 1.16 -33.83 4.73
CA HIS A 280 2.46 -34.31 4.26
C HIS A 280 3.64 -33.92 5.17
N ASN A 281 3.44 -33.03 6.14
CA ASN A 281 4.49 -32.58 7.06
C ASN A 281 4.07 -32.64 8.55
N PRO A 282 3.75 -33.84 9.07
CA PRO A 282 3.19 -34.01 10.42
C PRO A 282 4.12 -33.57 11.56
N GLN A 283 5.44 -33.48 11.32
CA GLN A 283 6.42 -32.99 12.29
C GLN A 283 6.11 -31.57 12.78
N PHE A 284 5.47 -30.74 11.95
CA PHE A 284 5.11 -29.36 12.29
C PHE A 284 3.90 -29.25 13.21
N VAL A 285 3.11 -30.32 13.37
CA VAL A 285 2.01 -30.40 14.35
C VAL A 285 2.56 -30.59 15.77
N VAL A 286 3.73 -31.21 15.87
CA VAL A 286 4.34 -31.63 17.14
C VAL A 286 5.30 -30.56 17.68
N ASP A 287 6.00 -29.83 16.79
CA ASP A 287 7.00 -28.85 17.21
C ASP A 287 6.39 -27.54 17.75
N SER A 288 6.78 -27.21 18.98
CA SER A 288 6.26 -26.08 19.77
C SER A 288 6.55 -24.69 19.18
N VAL A 289 7.37 -24.62 18.14
CA VAL A 289 7.67 -23.39 17.42
C VAL A 289 6.40 -22.85 16.78
N LEU A 290 5.64 -23.68 16.04
CA LEU A 290 4.35 -23.27 15.46
C LEU A 290 3.28 -23.03 16.52
N LYS A 291 3.26 -23.78 17.64
CA LYS A 291 2.33 -23.49 18.75
C LYS A 291 2.55 -22.13 19.41
N ARG A 292 3.79 -21.63 19.48
CA ARG A 292 4.09 -20.30 20.05
C ARG A 292 3.77 -19.16 19.10
N PHE A 293 3.90 -19.36 17.79
CA PHE A 293 3.54 -18.35 16.80
C PHE A 293 2.03 -18.35 16.47
N VAL A 294 1.35 -19.50 16.48
CA VAL A 294 -0.08 -19.58 16.09
C VAL A 294 -1.05 -19.27 17.24
N ALA A 295 -0.62 -19.36 18.51
CA ALA A 295 -1.53 -19.31 19.68
C ALA A 295 -1.20 -18.24 20.73
N GLN A 296 -0.86 -17.02 20.31
CA GLN A 296 -0.88 -15.84 21.21
C GLN A 296 -2.06 -14.90 20.94
N GLY A 297 -3.22 -15.46 20.58
CA GLY A 297 -4.51 -14.78 20.71
C GLY A 297 -5.35 -15.53 21.74
N THR A 298 -5.88 -14.83 22.74
CA THR A 298 -6.68 -15.44 23.84
C THR A 298 -8.01 -16.07 23.39
N ARG A 299 -8.36 -15.98 22.10
CA ARG A 299 -9.44 -16.77 21.46
C ARG A 299 -9.10 -17.05 20.00
N THR A 300 -8.82 -18.32 19.67
CA THR A 300 -8.79 -18.82 18.30
C THR A 300 -10.21 -19.03 17.78
N GLU A 301 -10.70 -18.12 16.94
CA GLU A 301 -11.86 -18.38 16.08
C GLU A 301 -11.36 -18.85 14.71
N PHE A 302 -11.56 -20.12 14.41
CA PHE A 302 -11.20 -20.73 13.13
C PHE A 302 -12.11 -20.19 12.03
N HIS A 303 -11.53 -19.49 11.05
CA HIS A 303 -12.21 -19.16 9.80
C HIS A 303 -11.52 -19.85 8.63
N GLU A 304 -11.94 -21.09 8.35
CA GLU A 304 -11.44 -21.88 7.22
C GLU A 304 -12.13 -21.52 5.89
N THR A 305 -11.33 -21.48 4.82
CA THR A 305 -11.81 -21.70 3.43
C THR A 305 -11.11 -22.89 2.75
N ARG A 306 -10.18 -23.59 3.44
CA ARG A 306 -9.54 -24.84 3.00
C ARG A 306 -9.26 -25.73 4.22
N PRO A 307 -9.69 -27.00 4.24
CA PRO A 307 -9.33 -27.96 5.28
C PRO A 307 -7.81 -28.16 5.35
N GLY A 308 -7.25 -28.15 6.56
CA GLY A 308 -5.84 -28.53 6.81
C GLY A 308 -4.81 -27.41 6.69
N ALA A 309 -5.24 -26.14 6.60
CA ALA A 309 -4.35 -24.97 6.53
C ALA A 309 -4.63 -23.98 7.68
N ALA A 310 -3.57 -23.41 8.28
CA ALA A 310 -3.66 -22.38 9.31
C ALA A 310 -3.23 -21.00 8.76
N VAL A 311 -3.76 -19.92 9.35
CA VAL A 311 -3.39 -18.53 9.00
C VAL A 311 -2.91 -17.80 10.26
N TYR A 312 -1.80 -17.08 10.17
CA TYR A 312 -1.20 -16.29 11.25
C TYR A 312 -1.75 -14.87 11.29
N TRP A 313 -2.07 -14.35 12.49
CA TRP A 313 -2.51 -12.97 12.72
C TRP A 313 -2.02 -12.46 14.08
N ASN A 314 -1.69 -11.17 14.17
CA ASN A 314 -1.39 -10.45 15.42
C ASN A 314 -2.70 -10.11 16.18
N SER A 315 -2.70 -10.19 17.52
CA SER A 315 -3.88 -10.06 18.39
C SER A 315 -4.55 -8.68 18.34
N ASP A 316 -3.77 -7.62 18.10
CA ASP A 316 -4.24 -6.24 18.27
C ASP A 316 -5.17 -5.76 17.14
N TYR A 317 -5.27 -6.52 16.05
CA TYR A 317 -6.08 -6.19 14.87
C TYR A 317 -7.29 -7.10 14.67
N VAL A 318 -7.49 -8.10 15.53
CA VAL A 318 -8.56 -9.10 15.38
C VAL A 318 -9.93 -8.45 15.30
N ASP A 319 -10.19 -7.42 16.10
CA ASP A 319 -11.49 -6.74 16.11
C ASP A 319 -11.70 -5.86 14.86
N VAL A 320 -10.67 -5.14 14.41
CA VAL A 320 -10.71 -4.37 13.15
C VAL A 320 -10.99 -5.29 11.96
N PHE A 321 -10.36 -6.46 11.93
CA PHE A 321 -10.58 -7.43 10.85
C PHE A 321 -11.94 -8.11 10.89
N LYS A 322 -12.52 -8.34 12.07
CA LYS A 322 -13.90 -8.83 12.20
C LYS A 322 -14.87 -7.86 11.53
N ASP A 323 -14.72 -6.56 11.80
CA ASP A 323 -15.57 -5.53 11.23
C ASP A 323 -15.36 -5.39 9.71
N VAL A 324 -14.11 -5.39 9.24
CA VAL A 324 -13.79 -5.35 7.80
C VAL A 324 -14.33 -6.59 7.06
N ALA A 325 -14.19 -7.79 7.62
CA ALA A 325 -14.69 -9.01 7.01
C ALA A 325 -16.23 -9.01 6.88
N ILE A 326 -16.94 -8.45 7.87
CA ILE A 326 -18.39 -8.25 7.81
C ILE A 326 -18.76 -7.29 6.68
N VAL A 327 -18.01 -6.19 6.49
CA VAL A 327 -18.27 -5.25 5.40
C VAL A 327 -18.02 -5.87 4.03
N LYS A 328 -16.94 -6.65 3.87
CA LYS A 328 -16.64 -7.36 2.61
C LYS A 328 -17.71 -8.40 2.26
N SER A 329 -18.23 -9.14 3.24
CA SER A 329 -19.26 -10.16 2.99
C SER A 329 -20.58 -9.54 2.53
N LYS A 330 -20.95 -8.37 3.05
CA LYS A 330 -22.16 -7.62 2.63
C LYS A 330 -22.08 -7.04 1.22
N LYS A 331 -20.87 -6.70 0.74
CA LYS A 331 -20.67 -6.06 -0.58
C LYS A 331 -20.42 -7.04 -1.72
N ARG A 332 -20.06 -8.31 -1.44
CA ARG A 332 -19.93 -9.32 -2.50
C ARG A 332 -21.31 -9.67 -3.05
N PRO A 333 -21.52 -9.68 -4.38
CA PRO A 333 -22.76 -10.18 -4.95
C PRO A 333 -22.94 -11.66 -4.52
N PRO A 334 -24.16 -12.08 -4.11
CA PRO A 334 -24.42 -13.41 -3.53
C PRO A 334 -24.09 -14.60 -4.44
N ASN A 335 -23.69 -14.37 -5.69
CA ASN A 335 -23.42 -15.41 -6.68
C ASN A 335 -21.92 -15.72 -6.90
N ALA A 336 -21.00 -15.09 -6.16
CA ALA A 336 -19.55 -15.32 -6.34
C ALA A 336 -19.00 -16.59 -5.62
N CYS A 337 -19.83 -17.31 -4.87
CA CYS A 337 -19.46 -18.57 -4.21
C CYS A 337 -20.37 -19.73 -4.67
N ARG A 338 -20.24 -20.17 -5.93
CA ARG A 338 -20.66 -21.51 -6.36
C ARG A 338 -19.49 -22.21 -7.03
N GLY A 339 -18.63 -22.79 -6.20
CA GLY A 339 -17.71 -23.85 -6.61
C GLY A 339 -18.40 -25.19 -6.46
N TYR A 340 -18.40 -25.96 -7.54
CA TYR A 340 -19.25 -27.13 -7.77
C TYR A 340 -18.95 -28.30 -6.83
N LYS A 341 -20.02 -28.92 -6.34
CA LYS A 341 -20.05 -30.27 -5.80
C LYS A 341 -20.28 -31.22 -6.98
N THR A 342 -19.28 -32.03 -7.34
CA THR A 342 -19.50 -33.22 -8.17
C THR A 342 -19.00 -34.43 -7.39
N ARG A 343 -19.96 -35.26 -6.99
CA ARG A 343 -19.75 -36.65 -6.59
C ARG A 343 -19.38 -37.45 -7.84
N LEU A 344 -18.33 -38.25 -7.77
CA LEU A 344 -18.43 -39.70 -7.53
C LEU A 344 -17.17 -40.15 -6.80
#